data_AF-A0A0F9IDY6-F1
#
_entry.id   AF-A0A0F9IDY6-F1
#
_cell.length_a   1.000
_cell.length_b   1.000
_cell.length_c   1.000
_cell.angle_alpha   90.00
_cell.angle_beta   90.00
_cell.angle_gamma   90.00
#
_symmetry.space_group_name_H-M   'P 1'
#
loop_
_entity.id
_entity.type
_entity.pdbx_description
1 polymer ?
#
loop_
_entity_poly.entity_id
_entity_poly.type
_entity_poly.pdbx_seq_one_letter_code
_entity_poly.pdbx_strand_id
1 'polypeptide(L)' 'MTFASATESIIITADKDNTGLIFIGKSNVTNAGANAFAPLNASEALIIEFDDVSNGIYAVSDTASQNVWKGALL' A
#
# COMPACT_ATOMS: atom_id res chain seq x y z
N MET A 1 -17.49 17.98 14.84
CA MET A 1 -16.78 16.81 15.41
C MET A 1 -15.39 16.83 14.81
N THR A 2 -14.41 17.31 15.56
CA THR A 2 -13.04 17.52 15.07
C THR A 2 -12.20 16.30 15.45
N PHE A 3 -11.67 15.59 14.45
CA PHE A 3 -10.70 14.52 14.65
C PHE A 3 -9.31 15.17 14.81
N ALA A 4 -8.64 14.87 15.93
CA ALA A 4 -7.40 15.52 16.36
C ALA A 4 -6.19 14.56 16.35
N SER A 5 -6.33 13.35 15.83
CA SER A 5 -5.31 12.30 15.86
C SER A 5 -4.49 12.23 14.57
N ALA A 6 -3.22 11.85 14.73
CA ALA A 6 -2.38 11.39 13.64
C ALA A 6 -2.92 10.04 13.15
N THR A 7 -2.91 9.80 11.84
CA THR A 7 -3.29 8.51 11.24
C THR A 7 -2.58 7.37 11.95
N GLU A 8 -3.33 6.51 12.64
CA GLU A 8 -2.78 5.36 13.38
C GLU A 8 -2.55 4.18 12.45
N SER A 9 -3.39 4.01 11.43
CA SER A 9 -3.25 2.95 10.45
C SER A 9 -3.74 3.33 9.05
N ILE A 10 -3.17 2.66 8.04
CA ILE A 10 -3.73 2.65 6.69
C ILE A 10 -4.08 1.23 6.27
N ILE A 11 -5.14 1.15 5.47
CA ILE A 11 -5.45 -0.04 4.69
C ILE A 11 -5.13 0.24 3.23
N ILE A 12 -4.39 -0.68 2.60
CA ILE A 12 -4.06 -0.68 1.18
C ILE A 12 -4.71 -1.92 0.57
N THR A 13 -5.51 -1.74 -0.47
CA THR A 13 -6.21 -2.84 -1.14
C THR A 13 -5.86 -2.85 -2.62
N ALA A 14 -5.45 -4.02 -3.13
CA ALA A 14 -5.30 -4.23 -4.56
C ALA A 14 -6.68 -4.45 -5.20
N ASP A 15 -6.94 -3.77 -6.32
CA ASP A 15 -8.21 -3.92 -7.03
C ASP A 15 -8.46 -5.39 -7.42
N LYS A 16 -9.75 -5.80 -7.41
CA LYS A 16 -10.15 -7.16 -7.72
C LYS A 16 -9.86 -7.56 -9.18
N ASP A 17 -9.80 -6.58 -10.08
CA ASP A 17 -9.58 -6.79 -11.51
C ASP A 17 -8.10 -6.65 -11.90
N ASN A 18 -7.21 -6.48 -10.90
CA ASN A 18 -5.78 -6.56 -11.14
C ASN A 18 -5.39 -7.96 -11.64
N THR A 19 -4.50 -7.99 -12.62
CA THR A 19 -3.94 -9.22 -13.19
C THR A 19 -2.51 -9.46 -12.77
N GLY A 20 -1.85 -8.42 -12.23
CA GLY A 20 -0.47 -8.46 -11.73
C GLY A 20 -0.39 -8.38 -10.21
N LEU A 21 0.83 -8.44 -9.70
CA LEU A 21 1.14 -8.22 -8.28
C LEU A 21 1.41 -6.74 -8.00
N ILE A 22 0.89 -6.27 -6.87
CA ILE A 22 1.23 -4.97 -6.31
C ILE A 22 2.25 -5.17 -5.19
N PHE A 23 3.42 -4.54 -5.31
CA PHE A 23 4.44 -4.54 -4.27
C PHE A 23 4.37 -3.28 -3.44
N ILE A 24 4.24 -3.44 -2.12
CA ILE A 24 4.25 -2.35 -1.15
C ILE A 24 5.63 -2.25 -0.51
N GLY A 25 6.18 -1.04 -0.50
CA GLY A 25 7.53 -0.79 0.00
C GLY A 25 7.82 0.68 0.28
N LYS A 26 9.09 0.98 0.54
CA LYS A 26 9.62 2.35 0.61
C LYS A 26 9.89 2.88 -0.80
N SER A 27 10.45 4.08 -0.91
CA SER A 27 10.73 4.75 -2.19
C SER A 27 11.64 3.97 -3.15
N ASN A 28 12.39 2.98 -2.67
CA ASN A 28 13.27 2.12 -3.46
C ASN A 28 12.64 0.76 -3.84
N VAL A 29 11.32 0.59 -3.66
CA VAL A 29 10.61 -0.59 -4.13
C VAL A 29 10.60 -0.66 -5.65
N THR A 30 10.80 -1.84 -6.22
CA THR A 30 10.86 -2.05 -7.68
C THR A 30 9.70 -2.89 -8.18
N ASN A 31 9.48 -2.88 -9.50
CA ASN A 31 8.48 -3.72 -10.17
C ASN A 31 8.83 -5.22 -10.20
N ALA A 32 10.01 -5.60 -9.73
CA ALA A 32 10.40 -6.99 -9.49
C ALA A 32 10.20 -7.39 -8.01
N GLY A 33 9.62 -6.51 -7.19
CA GLY A 33 9.41 -6.74 -5.75
C GLY A 33 10.64 -6.55 -4.88
N ALA A 34 11.76 -6.05 -5.43
CA ALA A 34 12.93 -5.76 -4.60
C ALA A 34 12.61 -4.65 -3.60
N ASN A 35 13.03 -4.83 -2.34
CA ASN A 35 12.75 -3.92 -1.21
C ASN A 35 11.27 -3.76 -0.85
N ALA A 36 10.38 -4.60 -1.40
CA ALA A 36 9.01 -4.70 -0.94
C ALA A 36 8.96 -5.42 0.41
N PHE A 37 8.09 -4.97 1.31
CA PHE A 37 7.80 -5.71 2.55
C PHE A 37 6.53 -6.56 2.43
N ALA A 38 5.66 -6.29 1.45
CA ALA A 38 4.48 -7.08 1.19
C ALA A 38 4.09 -7.06 -0.31
N PRO A 39 3.81 -8.22 -0.93
CA PRO A 39 3.06 -8.30 -2.17
C PRO A 39 1.55 -8.36 -1.89
N LEU A 40 0.74 -7.88 -2.83
CA LEU A 40 -0.71 -8.03 -2.85
C LEU A 40 -1.18 -8.58 -4.19
N ASN A 41 -1.88 -9.70 -4.13
CA ASN A 41 -2.69 -10.21 -5.23
C ASN A 41 -4.00 -9.42 -5.35
N ALA A 42 -4.70 -9.61 -6.45
CA ALA A 42 -6.03 -9.03 -6.65
C ALA A 42 -6.98 -9.37 -5.48
N SER A 43 -7.74 -8.37 -5.02
CA SER A 43 -8.64 -8.44 -3.85
C SER A 43 -7.95 -8.60 -2.48
N GLU A 44 -6.61 -8.67 -2.41
CA GLU A 44 -5.91 -8.69 -1.12
C GLU A 44 -5.79 -7.28 -0.54
N ALA A 45 -5.75 -7.23 0.79
CA ALA A 45 -5.57 -6.01 1.54
C ALA A 45 -4.45 -6.16 2.56
N LEU A 46 -3.73 -5.06 2.78
CA LEU A 46 -2.68 -4.91 3.77
C LEU A 46 -3.08 -3.80 4.73
N ILE A 47 -3.00 -4.08 6.02
CA ILE A 47 -3.15 -3.07 7.07
C ILE A 47 -1.75 -2.77 7.60
N ILE A 48 -1.41 -1.49 7.67
CA ILE A 48 -0.14 -0.99 8.19
C ILE A 48 -0.48 -0.08 9.36
N GLU A 49 -0.03 -0.47 10.55
CA GLU A 49 -0.03 0.36 11.74
C GLU A 49 1.21 1.26 11.70
N PHE A 50 1.03 2.57 11.86
CA PHE A 50 2.14 3.52 11.85
C PHE A 50 2.72 3.74 13.25
N ASP A 51 4.03 3.63 13.36
CA ASP A 51 4.83 4.20 14.43
C ASP A 51 5.64 5.44 13.97
N ASP A 52 5.65 5.72 12.66
CA ASP A 52 6.41 6.79 12.01
C ASP A 52 5.65 7.37 10.81
N VAL A 53 5.54 8.70 10.76
CA VAL A 53 4.88 9.46 9.68
C VAL A 53 5.86 10.14 8.71
N SER A 54 7.16 10.01 8.94
CA SER A 54 8.20 10.69 8.16
C SER A 54 8.52 10.00 6.83
N ASN A 55 8.22 8.71 6.72
CA ASN A 55 8.52 7.89 5.55
C ASN A 55 7.27 7.57 4.73
N GLY A 56 7.27 7.95 3.45
CA GLY A 56 6.19 7.61 2.53
C GLY A 56 6.17 6.12 2.17
N ILE A 57 4.96 5.59 1.96
CA ILE A 57 4.72 4.22 1.47
C ILE A 57 4.43 4.29 -0.03
N TYR A 58 5.05 3.39 -0.78
CA TYR A 58 5.00 3.31 -2.23
C TYR A 58 4.40 1.97 -2.66
N ALA A 59 3.62 2.00 -3.73
CA ALA A 59 3.07 0.83 -4.39
C ALA A 59 3.59 0.78 -5.83
N VAL A 60 4.23 -0.33 -6.21
CA VAL A 60 4.75 -0.54 -7.57
C VAL A 60 4.25 -1.88 -8.07
N SER A 61 3.74 -1.89 -9.30
CA SER A 61 3.19 -3.08 -9.94
C SER A 61 4.20 -3.77 -10.84
N ASP A 62 4.14 -5.10 -10.94
CA ASP A 62 4.87 -5.87 -11.96
C ASP A 62 4.33 -5.67 -13.38
N THR A 63 3.04 -5.35 -13.48
CA THR A 63 2.27 -5.26 -14.72
C THR A 63 1.75 -3.85 -14.91
N ALA A 64 1.66 -3.38 -16.15
CA ALA A 64 1.05 -2.07 -16.43
C ALA A 64 -0.44 -2.04 -16.07
N SER A 65 -0.98 -0.84 -15.86
CA SER A 65 -2.42 -0.60 -15.68
C SER A 65 -3.08 -1.37 -14.52
N GLN A 66 -2.46 -1.35 -13.35
CA GLN A 66 -3.06 -1.89 -12.12
C GLN A 66 -3.55 -0.77 -11.20
N ASN A 67 -4.60 -1.05 -10.42
CA ASN A 67 -5.22 -0.09 -9.51
C ASN A 67 -4.99 -0.49 -8.05
N VAL A 68 -4.81 0.53 -7.20
CA VAL A 68 -4.63 0.37 -5.76
C VAL A 68 -5.49 1.40 -5.05
N TRP A 69 -6.19 0.96 -4.01
CA TRP A 69 -7.03 1.78 -3.15
C TRP A 69 -6.37 1.94 -1.79
N LYS A 70 -6.45 3.13 -1.19
CA LYS A 70 -5.95 3.37 0.17
C LYS A 70 -6.97 4.11 1.01
N GLY A 71 -7.13 3.66 2.26
CA GLY A 71 -7.92 4.32 3.30
C GLY A 71 -7.05 4.59 4.52
N ALA A 72 -7.25 5.72 5.17
CA ALA A 72 -6.60 6.05 6.44
C ALA A 72 -7.65 5.95 7.56
N LEU A 73 -7.30 5.26 8.64
CA LEU A 73 -8.06 5.28 9.89
C LEU A 73 -7.40 6.29 10.83
N LEU A 74 -8.22 7.24 11.33
CA LEU A 74 -7.82 8.32 12.23
C LEU A 74 -8.18 8.00 13.67
#